data_AF-A0A7X4GJT2-F1
#
_entry.id   AF-A0A7X4GJT2-F1
#
_cell.length_a   1.000
_cell.length_b   1.000
_cell.length_c   1.000
_cell.angle_alpha   90.00
_cell.angle_beta   90.00
_cell.angle_gamma   90.00
#
_symmetry.space_group_name_H-M   'P 1'
#
loop_
_entity.id
_entity.type
_entity.pdbx_description
1 polymer ?
#
loop_
_entity_poly.entity_id
_entity_poly.type
_entity_poly.pdbx_seq_one_letter_code
_entity_poly.pdbx_strand_id
1 'polypeptide(L)'
;MRDPALKIAQELMADEDARRVIAELCCWYDDAIPYAREVARDLGMPVEQLRRILHRLIDGGYATYGPLYREDDGMPIGSSYSLTETGEQLRQHMPGFPEAVAGR
;
A
#
# COMPACT_ATOMS: atom_id res chain seq x y z
N MET A 1 -4.10 7.36 26.51
CA MET A 1 -3.33 7.86 25.36
C MET A 1 -4.07 7.44 24.09
N ARG A 2 -4.28 8.33 23.12
CA ARG A 2 -4.77 7.93 21.80
C ARG A 2 -3.68 7.09 21.15
N ASP A 3 -4.04 5.92 20.64
CA ASP A 3 -3.16 5.05 19.88
C ASP A 3 -2.68 5.81 18.61
N PRO A 4 -1.37 6.06 18.44
CA PRO A 4 -0.83 6.75 17.27
C PRO A 4 -1.20 6.07 15.95
N ALA A 5 -1.27 4.74 15.91
CA ALA A 5 -1.66 4.00 14.72
C ALA A 5 -3.11 4.32 14.35
N LEU A 6 -4.02 4.30 15.33
CA LEU A 6 -5.44 4.63 15.10
C LEU A 6 -5.64 6.03 14.52
N LYS A 7 -4.86 7.02 14.99
CA LYS A 7 -4.88 8.38 14.42
C LYS A 7 -4.44 8.37 12.95
N ILE A 8 -3.35 7.65 12.63
CA ILE A 8 -2.85 7.53 11.26
C ILE A 8 -3.89 6.84 10.37
N ALA A 9 -4.54 5.76 10.82
CA ALA A 9 -5.63 5.13 10.08
C ALA A 9 -6.75 6.11 9.75
N GLN A 10 -7.21 6.92 10.73
CA GLN A 10 -8.26 7.92 10.48
C GLN A 10 -7.84 8.95 9.42
N GLU A 11 -6.59 9.42 9.48
CA GLU A 11 -6.05 10.35 8.50
C GLU A 11 -5.87 9.73 7.11
N LEU A 12 -5.50 8.45 7.02
CA LEU A 12 -5.37 7.71 5.76
C LEU A 12 -6.75 7.46 5.13
N MET A 13 -7.77 7.17 5.94
CA MET A 13 -9.14 6.90 5.49
C MET A 13 -9.86 8.16 5.00
N ALA A 14 -9.50 9.33 5.53
CA ALA A 14 -10.02 10.61 5.07
C ALA A 14 -9.33 11.14 3.80
N ASP A 15 -8.18 10.58 3.42
CA ASP A 15 -7.34 11.01 2.31
C ASP A 15 -7.64 10.15 1.06
N GLU A 16 -8.22 10.76 0.03
CA GLU A 16 -8.59 10.05 -1.20
C GLU A 16 -7.40 9.41 -1.92
N ASP A 17 -6.26 10.09 -1.98
CA ASP A 17 -5.08 9.55 -2.65
C ASP A 17 -4.48 8.42 -1.82
N ALA A 18 -4.46 8.54 -0.49
CA ALA A 18 -4.06 7.45 0.38
C ALA A 18 -4.96 6.22 0.17
N ARG A 19 -6.26 6.45 0.02
CA ARG A 19 -7.19 5.36 -0.27
C ARG A 19 -6.89 4.68 -1.60
N ARG A 20 -6.65 5.43 -2.66
CA ARG A 20 -6.28 4.88 -3.96
C ARG A 20 -4.97 4.06 -3.90
N VAL A 21 -3.99 4.52 -3.12
CA VAL A 21 -2.74 3.76 -2.89
C VAL A 21 -3.00 2.47 -2.13
N ILE A 22 -3.75 2.49 -1.03
CA ILE A 22 -4.05 1.28 -0.25
C ILE A 22 -4.80 0.25 -1.10
N ALA A 23 -5.71 0.70 -1.98
CA ALA A 23 -6.43 -0.18 -2.89
C ALA A 23 -5.53 -0.84 -3.93
N GLU A 24 -4.46 -0.17 -4.39
CA GLU A 24 -3.53 -0.69 -5.38
C GLU A 24 -2.39 -1.54 -4.78
N LEU A 25 -2.08 -1.36 -3.50
CA LEU A 25 -1.02 -2.11 -2.86
C LEU A 25 -1.41 -3.58 -2.69
N CYS A 26 -0.43 -4.43 -2.99
CA CYS A 26 -0.55 -5.87 -2.83
C CYS A 26 -0.33 -6.31 -1.38
N CYS A 27 -0.96 -7.42 -1.03
CA CYS A 27 -0.76 -8.14 0.21
C CYS A 27 0.31 -9.23 0.03
N TRP A 28 0.77 -9.82 1.15
CA TRP A 28 1.81 -10.87 1.16
C TRP A 28 1.51 -12.08 0.25
N TYR A 29 0.24 -12.41 0.04
CA TYR A 29 -0.20 -13.57 -0.74
C TYR A 29 -0.65 -13.21 -2.16
N ASP A 30 -0.52 -11.95 -2.58
CA ASP A 30 -0.79 -11.56 -3.96
C ASP A 30 0.40 -11.93 -4.85
N ASP A 31 0.13 -12.47 -6.05
CA ASP A 31 1.16 -12.99 -6.97
C ASP A 31 2.14 -11.91 -7.48
N ALA A 32 1.76 -10.64 -7.41
CA ALA A 32 2.59 -9.52 -7.81
C ALA A 32 2.87 -8.61 -6.60
N ILE A 33 4.14 -8.26 -6.35
CA ILE A 33 4.46 -7.15 -5.44
C ILE A 33 4.94 -5.97 -6.29
N PRO A 34 4.11 -4.92 -6.46
CA PRO A 34 4.37 -3.89 -7.47
C PRO A 34 5.51 -2.99 -7.03
N TYR A 35 6.32 -2.54 -8.01
CA TYR A 35 7.26 -1.47 -7.75
C TYR A 35 6.48 -0.18 -7.48
N ALA A 36 6.92 0.64 -6.51
CA ALA A 36 6.26 1.92 -6.23
C ALA A 36 6.09 2.81 -7.48
N ARG A 37 6.99 2.72 -8.46
CA ARG A 37 6.87 3.49 -9.71
C ARG A 37 5.71 3.01 -10.60
N GLU A 38 5.39 1.73 -10.56
CA GLU A 38 4.26 1.15 -11.28
C GLU A 38 2.96 1.57 -10.62
N VAL A 39 2.87 1.47 -9.30
CA VAL A 39 1.73 1.99 -8.52
C VAL A 39 1.50 3.48 -8.82
N ALA A 40 2.55 4.30 -8.81
CA ALA A 40 2.43 5.73 -9.11
C ALA A 40 1.93 5.97 -10.55
N ARG A 41 2.43 5.21 -11.52
CA ARG A 41 2.00 5.27 -12.93
C ARG A 41 0.53 4.89 -13.07
N ASP A 42 0.12 3.77 -12.47
CA ASP A 42 -1.22 3.21 -12.61
C ASP A 42 -2.28 4.10 -11.93
N LEU A 43 -1.90 4.77 -10.85
CA LEU A 43 -2.72 5.78 -10.18
C LEU A 43 -2.66 7.17 -10.81
N GLY A 44 -1.76 7.41 -11.78
CA GLY A 44 -1.56 8.71 -12.41
C GLY A 44 -1.07 9.79 -11.43
N MET A 45 -0.29 9.42 -10.41
CA MET A 45 0.18 10.33 -9.36
C MET A 45 1.70 10.52 -9.35
N PRO A 46 2.22 11.67 -8.86
CA PRO A 46 3.65 11.87 -8.69
C PRO A 46 4.26 10.85 -7.71
N VAL A 47 5.44 10.30 -8.05
CA VAL A 47 6.15 9.32 -7.20
C VAL A 47 6.43 9.87 -5.79
N GLU A 48 6.74 11.17 -5.66
CA GLU A 48 6.96 11.79 -4.34
C GLU A 48 5.69 11.90 -3.49
N GLN A 49 4.51 11.93 -4.12
CA GLN A 49 3.25 11.87 -3.40
C GLN A 49 2.99 10.45 -2.90
N LEU A 50 3.18 9.44 -3.76
CA LEU A 50 3.10 8.04 -3.37
C LEU A 50 4.06 7.73 -2.20
N ARG A 51 5.33 8.15 -2.28
CA ARG A 51 6.30 7.93 -1.20
C ARG A 51 5.84 8.49 0.13
N ARG A 52 5.27 9.70 0.13
CA ARG A 52 4.71 10.31 1.36
C ARG A 52 3.59 9.47 1.96
N ILE A 53 2.71 8.91 1.12
CA ILE A 53 1.64 8.01 1.57
C ILE A 53 2.23 6.70 2.11
N LEU A 54 3.19 6.09 1.40
CA LEU A 54 3.87 4.86 1.83
C LEU A 54 4.57 5.04 3.18
N HIS A 55 5.24 6.18 3.41
CA HIS A 55 5.84 6.48 4.71
C HIS A 55 4.79 6.55 5.82
N ARG A 56 3.65 7.22 5.61
CA ARG A 56 2.56 7.25 6.58
C ARG A 56 2.00 5.85 6.88
N LEU A 57 1.87 5.00 5.86
CA LEU A 57 1.44 3.62 6.03
C LEU A 57 2.43 2.81 6.87
N ILE A 58 3.74 2.97 6.62
CA ILE A 58 4.80 2.30 7.38
C ILE A 58 4.84 2.79 8.82
N ASP A 59 4.76 4.11 9.04
CA ASP A 59 4.74 4.72 10.38
C ASP A 59 3.52 4.26 11.21
N GLY A 60 2.41 3.95 10.52
CA GLY A 60 1.20 3.38 11.14
C GLY A 60 1.21 1.85 11.26
N GLY A 61 2.22 1.15 10.75
CA GLY A 61 2.29 -0.31 10.73
C GLY A 61 1.37 -0.99 9.71
N TYR A 62 0.83 -0.25 8.75
CA TYR A 62 -0.09 -0.73 7.71
C TYR A 62 0.60 -1.22 6.46
N ALA A 63 1.85 -0.80 6.21
CA ALA A 63 2.65 -1.29 5.11
C ALA A 63 4.06 -1.65 5.58
N THR A 64 4.72 -2.50 4.81
CA THR A 64 6.12 -2.84 4.97
C THR A 64 6.83 -2.70 3.63
N TYR A 65 8.16 -2.70 3.65
CA TYR A 65 8.99 -2.72 2.46
C TYR A 65 9.98 -3.89 2.55
N GLY A 66 10.28 -4.48 1.40
CA GLY A 66 11.18 -5.62 1.32
C GLY A 66 11.95 -5.65 0.01
N PRO A 67 13.09 -6.34 -0.04
CA PRO A 67 13.79 -6.60 -1.28
C PRO A 67 12.94 -7.50 -2.20
N LEU A 68 12.96 -7.18 -3.49
CA LEU A 68 12.50 -8.07 -4.55
C LEU A 68 13.67 -8.84 -5.11
N TYR A 69 13.47 -10.14 -5.29
CA TYR A 69 14.46 -11.04 -5.86
C TYR A 69 13.93 -11.60 -7.19
N ARG A 70 14.82 -11.77 -8.16
CA ARG A 70 14.50 -12.47 -9.40
C ARG A 70 14.28 -13.96 -9.09
N GLU A 71 13.25 -14.56 -9.67
CA GLU A 71 12.87 -15.96 -9.38
C GLU A 71 13.90 -17.00 -9.86
N ASP A 72 14.64 -16.68 -10.91
CA ASP A 72 15.60 -17.55 -11.58
C ASP A 72 16.93 -17.69 -10.82
N ASP A 73 17.50 -16.59 -10.33
CA ASP A 73 18.85 -16.53 -9.76
C ASP A 73 18.90 -15.92 -8.36
N GLY A 74 17.77 -15.47 -7.81
CA GLY A 74 17.69 -14.88 -6.48
C GLY A 74 18.43 -13.54 -6.35
N MET A 75 18.81 -12.89 -7.45
CA MET A 75 19.47 -11.60 -7.40
C MET A 75 18.49 -10.50 -6.99
N PRO A 76 18.90 -9.53 -6.15
CA PRO A 76 18.06 -8.41 -5.79
C PRO A 76 17.80 -7.53 -7.03
N ILE A 77 16.53 -7.38 -7.40
CA ILE A 77 16.09 -6.59 -8.55
C ILE A 77 15.42 -5.27 -8.15
N GLY A 78 15.14 -5.09 -6.85
CA GLY A 78 14.71 -3.82 -6.30
C GLY A 78 14.07 -3.96 -4.94
N SER A 79 13.10 -3.11 -4.67
CA SER A 79 12.31 -3.17 -3.44
C SER A 79 10.84 -2.94 -3.77
N SER A 80 10.00 -3.64 -3.03
CA SER A 80 8.55 -3.53 -3.13
C SER A 80 7.95 -3.07 -1.80
N TYR A 81 6.70 -2.64 -1.87
CA TYR A 81 5.88 -2.29 -0.73
C TYR A 81 4.67 -3.21 -0.71
N SER A 82 4.32 -3.70 0.47
CA SER A 82 3.14 -4.54 0.64
C SER A 82 2.38 -4.16 1.90
N LEU A 83 1.08 -4.44 1.92
CA LEU A 83 0.28 -4.29 3.11
C LEU A 83 0.65 -5.35 4.15
N THR A 84 0.70 -4.93 5.40
CA THR A 84 0.71 -5.86 6.55
C THR A 84 -0.69 -6.45 6.73
N GLU A 85 -0.85 -7.44 7.62
CA GLU A 85 -2.19 -7.94 8.00
C GLU A 85 -3.10 -6.80 8.49
N THR A 86 -2.57 -5.86 9.27
CA THR A 86 -3.31 -4.69 9.73
C THR A 86 -3.64 -3.73 8.58
N GLY A 87 -2.74 -3.56 7.60
CA GLY A 87 -3.00 -2.77 6.40
C GLY A 87 -4.08 -3.37 5.51
N GLU A 88 -4.13 -4.70 5.42
CA GLU A 88 -5.20 -5.40 4.72
C GLU A 88 -6.55 -5.20 5.41
N GLN A 89 -6.60 -5.33 6.73
CA GLN A 89 -7.82 -5.04 7.48
C GLN A 89 -8.26 -3.58 7.27
N LEU A 90 -7.31 -2.65 7.29
CA LEU A 90 -7.58 -1.25 6.95
C LEU A 90 -8.19 -1.14 5.55
N ARG A 91 -7.62 -1.82 4.56
CA ARG A 91 -8.10 -1.87 3.17
C ARG A 91 -9.54 -2.37 3.07
N GLN A 92 -9.88 -3.45 3.77
CA GLN A 92 -11.23 -4.03 3.78
C GLN A 92 -12.29 -3.10 4.39
N HIS A 93 -11.89 -2.23 5.33
CA HIS A 93 -12.79 -1.28 5.97
C HIS A 93 -12.94 0.05 5.22
N MET A 94 -12.22 0.22 4.11
CA MET A 94 -12.26 1.45 3.32
C MET A 94 -13.63 1.69 2.67
N PRO A 95 -14.15 2.93 2.70
CA PRO A 95 -15.34 3.29 1.95
C PRO A 95 -15.09 3.09 0.46
N GLY A 96 -15.93 2.30 -0.22
CA GLY A 96 -15.85 2.09 -1.67
C GLY A 96 -14.93 0.95 -2.12
N PHE A 97 -14.25 0.24 -1.21
CA PHE A 97 -13.33 -0.84 -1.59
C PHE A 97 -14.04 -2.09 -2.14
N PRO A 98 -15.15 -2.58 -1.55
CA PRO A 98 -15.91 -3.68 -2.14
C PRO A 98 -16.36 -3.40 -3.58
N GLU A 99 -16.74 -2.16 -3.89
CA GLU A 99 -17.17 -1.74 -5.23
C GLU A 99 -15.99 -1.63 -6.22
N ALA A 100 -14.80 -1.21 -5.75
CA ALA A 100 -13.61 -1.10 -6.57
C ALA A 100 -13.01 -2.47 -6.97
N VAL A 101 -13.14 -3.49 -6.11
CA VAL A 101 -12.68 -4.86 -6.40
C VAL A 101 -13.65 -5.60 -7.33
N ALA A 102 -14.97 -5.38 -7.19
CA ALA A 102 -15.98 -6.05 -8.02
C ALA A 102 -16.05 -5.53 -9.47
N GLY A 103 -15.42 -4.39 -9.76
CA GLY A 103 -15.39 -3.76 -11.09
C GLY A 103 -14.14 -4.00 -11.92
N ARG A 104 -13.16 -4.77 -11.41
CA ARG A 104 -11.95 -5.19 -12.14
C ARG A 104 -12.14 -6.52 -12.86
#